data_AF-A0A1I6MGV6-F1
#
_entry.id   AF-A0A1I6MGV6-F1
#
_cell.length_a   1.000
_cell.length_b   1.000
_cell.length_c   1.000
_cell.angle_alpha   90.00
_cell.angle_beta   90.00
_cell.angle_gamma   90.00
#
_symmetry.space_group_name_H-M   'P 1'
#
loop_
_entity.id
_entity.type
_entity.pdbx_description
1 polymer ?
#
loop_
_entity_poly.entity_id
_entity_poly.type
_entity_poly.pdbx_seq_one_letter_code
_entity_poly.pdbx_strand_id
1 'polypeptide(L)'
;MEGFPIMKKCLWLSLCLSCVAGCSAFKPTSAVNGHVVPESKMTKGQWVESDPNRIANLEIRDNLATLYQLMDKLYKRNPSQWKKSGATSQARAEARVKQAIETRQPLPGLDGQRDIAAMTLALDTTYAGDRVGTLIYGLGDMLVTAHGGKTRLYLIDGVDAQRVYNAARNVEITMWMLAQRKGKDGQPLLVSNELSESGRNLSFERLFGTMIGRTDLVAEFAAEKYRRSAINYVQSFLGGQFLQFLPVQSLSGAASAAQ
;
A
#
# COMPACT_ATOMS: atom_id res chain seq x y z
N MET A 1 -26.67 -32.06 57.64
CA MET A 1 -26.81 -32.37 56.21
C MET A 1 -26.38 -31.14 55.43
N GLU A 2 -25.07 -31.03 55.23
CA GLU A 2 -24.44 -29.98 54.42
C GLU A 2 -24.33 -30.49 52.98
N GLY A 3 -24.51 -29.61 51.99
CA GLY A 3 -24.20 -29.94 50.61
C GLY A 3 -24.63 -28.90 49.58
N PHE A 4 -23.64 -28.29 48.93
CA PHE A 4 -23.69 -27.73 47.56
C PHE A 4 -24.24 -26.31 47.30
N PRO A 5 -23.44 -25.26 47.63
CA PRO A 5 -23.36 -24.08 46.76
C PRO A 5 -21.97 -23.84 46.16
N ILE A 6 -20.92 -24.51 46.68
CA ILE A 6 -19.52 -24.27 46.28
C ILE A 6 -19.22 -24.84 44.89
N MET A 7 -19.84 -25.97 44.51
CA MET A 7 -19.54 -26.66 43.25
C MET A 7 -20.01 -25.88 42.00
N LYS A 8 -21.07 -25.07 42.12
CA LYS A 8 -21.54 -24.21 41.01
C LYS A 8 -20.59 -23.03 40.76
N LYS A 9 -20.01 -22.43 41.81
CA LYS A 9 -19.05 -21.32 41.66
C LYS A 9 -17.71 -21.78 41.07
N CYS A 10 -17.24 -22.98 41.45
CA CYS A 10 -16.03 -23.57 40.86
C CYS A 10 -16.22 -23.94 39.38
N LEU A 11 -17.41 -24.39 38.98
CA LEU A 11 -17.71 -24.74 37.59
C LEU A 11 -17.68 -23.51 36.66
N TRP A 12 -18.18 -22.36 37.12
CA TRP A 12 -18.15 -21.10 36.37
C TRP A 12 -16.75 -20.48 36.31
N LEU A 13 -15.94 -20.59 37.38
CA LEU A 13 -14.54 -20.16 37.35
C LEU A 13 -13.69 -21.02 36.41
N SER A 14 -13.92 -22.33 36.37
CA SER A 14 -13.18 -23.24 35.50
C SER A 14 -13.52 -23.04 34.01
N LEU A 15 -14.77 -22.65 33.70
CA LEU A 15 -15.20 -22.32 32.34
C LEU A 15 -14.61 -20.98 31.84
N CYS A 16 -14.50 -19.96 32.70
CA CYS A 16 -13.80 -18.71 32.35
C CYS A 16 -12.30 -18.92 32.15
N LEU A 17 -11.67 -19.82 32.91
CA LEU A 17 -10.23 -20.10 32.78
C LEU A 17 -9.89 -20.88 31.50
N SER A 18 -10.83 -21.68 30.99
CA SER A 18 -10.65 -22.41 29.72
C SER A 18 -10.83 -21.52 28.48
N CYS A 19 -11.51 -20.38 28.59
CA CYS A 19 -11.58 -19.39 27.50
C CYS A 19 -10.26 -18.60 27.30
N VAL A 20 -9.41 -18.48 28.31
CA VAL A 20 -8.13 -17.75 28.21
C VAL A 20 -7.01 -18.62 27.62
N ALA A 21 -7.10 -19.94 27.77
CA ALA A 21 -6.10 -20.88 27.24
C ALA A 21 -6.15 -21.06 25.70
N GLY A 22 -7.19 -20.54 25.03
CA GLY A 22 -7.33 -20.64 23.57
C GLY A 22 -6.47 -19.67 22.75
N CYS A 23 -5.82 -18.69 23.38
CA CYS A 23 -5.05 -17.66 22.66
C CYS A 23 -3.60 -18.05 22.29
N SER A 24 -3.13 -19.25 22.66
CA SER A 24 -1.72 -19.68 22.46
C SER A 24 -1.48 -20.61 21.27
N ALA A 25 -2.49 -20.86 20.43
CA ALA A 25 -2.43 -21.90 19.41
C ALA A 25 -1.91 -21.48 18.02
N PHE A 26 -1.35 -20.26 17.85
CA PHE A 26 -0.69 -19.90 16.58
C PHE A 26 0.81 -20.17 16.67
N LYS A 27 1.23 -21.39 16.32
CA LYS A 27 2.66 -21.68 16.08
C LYS A 27 3.01 -21.18 14.67
N PRO A 28 3.88 -20.16 14.52
CA PRO A 28 4.30 -19.73 13.19
C PRO A 28 4.95 -20.89 12.45
N THR A 29 4.68 -21.00 11.16
CA THR A 29 5.32 -21.99 10.29
C THR A 29 6.83 -21.77 10.31
N SER A 30 7.60 -22.86 10.43
CA SER A 30 9.07 -22.79 10.41
C SER A 30 9.58 -22.14 9.13
N ALA A 31 10.60 -21.29 9.27
CA ALA A 31 11.23 -20.64 8.12
C ALA A 31 11.86 -21.67 7.18
N VAL A 32 11.61 -21.51 5.88
CA VAL A 32 12.32 -22.25 4.83
C VAL A 32 13.57 -21.47 4.44
N ASN A 33 14.73 -22.13 4.40
CA ASN A 33 16.02 -21.52 4.03
C ASN A 33 16.42 -20.27 4.85
N GLY A 34 15.98 -20.19 6.11
CA GLY A 34 16.30 -19.06 7.00
C GLY A 34 15.58 -17.75 6.66
N HIS A 35 14.67 -17.75 5.68
CA HIS A 35 13.85 -16.59 5.36
C HIS A 35 12.65 -16.51 6.30
N VAL A 36 12.72 -15.59 7.26
CA VAL A 36 11.63 -15.28 8.19
C VAL A 36 10.89 -14.04 7.69
N VAL A 37 9.56 -14.03 7.78
CA VAL A 37 8.80 -12.80 7.60
C VAL A 37 9.12 -11.89 8.80
N PRO A 38 9.75 -10.72 8.60
CA PRO A 38 10.14 -9.87 9.70
C PRO A 38 8.91 -9.40 10.47
N GLU A 39 8.93 -9.54 11.79
CA GLU A 39 7.86 -9.04 12.65
C GLU A 39 7.72 -7.53 12.53
N SER A 40 6.48 -7.04 12.48
CA SER A 40 6.23 -5.61 12.44
C SER A 40 6.60 -4.97 13.78
N LYS A 41 7.64 -4.14 13.80
CA LYS A 41 8.00 -3.35 14.99
C LYS A 41 6.94 -2.30 15.27
N MET A 42 6.50 -2.22 16.53
CA MET A 42 5.56 -1.19 16.97
C MET A 42 6.20 0.20 16.81
N THR A 43 5.68 1.01 15.90
CA THR A 43 6.16 2.35 15.59
C THR A 43 5.27 3.38 16.29
N LYS A 44 5.84 4.45 16.84
CA LYS A 44 5.09 5.54 17.49
C LYS A 44 3.98 6.04 16.55
N GLY A 45 2.74 6.12 17.05
CA GLY A 45 1.57 6.59 16.29
C GLY A 45 0.71 5.51 15.62
N GLN A 46 1.03 4.22 15.74
CA GLN A 46 0.16 3.16 15.17
C GLN A 46 -1.25 3.11 15.78
N TRP A 47 -1.43 3.57 17.03
CA TRP A 47 -2.74 3.63 17.70
C TRP A 47 -3.74 4.59 17.03
N VAL A 48 -3.27 5.49 16.15
CA VAL A 48 -4.12 6.41 15.37
C VAL A 48 -4.20 6.05 13.89
N GLU A 49 -3.72 4.87 13.50
CA GLU A 49 -3.90 4.30 12.16
C GLU A 49 -5.02 3.26 12.23
N SER A 50 -5.99 3.31 11.30
CA SER A 50 -6.95 2.21 11.13
C SER A 50 -6.28 1.06 10.38
N ASP A 51 -6.71 -0.19 10.58
CA ASP A 51 -6.15 -1.36 9.86
C ASP A 51 -6.11 -1.16 8.33
N PRO A 52 -7.15 -0.58 7.67
CA PRO A 52 -7.10 -0.24 6.26
C PRO A 52 -5.99 0.75 5.90
N ASN A 53 -5.83 1.80 6.71
CA ASN A 53 -4.81 2.83 6.46
C ASN A 53 -3.41 2.26 6.74
N ARG A 54 -3.30 1.28 7.64
CA ARG A 54 -2.06 0.54 7.86
C ARG A 54 -1.65 -0.26 6.62
N ILE A 55 -2.58 -0.92 5.94
CA ILE A 55 -2.31 -1.65 4.70
C ILE A 55 -1.78 -0.69 3.61
N ALA A 56 -2.45 0.44 3.40
CA ALA A 56 -1.99 1.45 2.44
C ALA A 56 -0.62 2.04 2.83
N ASN A 57 -0.37 2.29 4.13
CA ASN A 57 0.94 2.74 4.61
C ASN A 57 2.06 1.73 4.36
N LEU A 58 1.76 0.44 4.48
CA LEU A 58 2.73 -0.61 4.18
C LEU A 58 3.01 -0.69 2.68
N GLU A 59 1.97 -0.60 1.85
CA GLU A 59 2.11 -0.61 0.40
C GLU A 59 2.99 0.53 -0.09
N ILE A 60 2.69 1.79 0.26
CA ILE A 60 3.45 2.93 -0.27
C ILE A 60 4.89 2.91 0.23
N ARG A 61 5.11 2.53 1.50
CA ARG A 61 6.45 2.37 2.07
C ARG A 61 7.25 1.33 1.29
N ASP A 62 6.67 0.16 1.08
CA ASP A 62 7.37 -0.96 0.45
C ASP A 62 7.55 -0.75 -1.05
N ASN A 63 6.62 -0.06 -1.71
CA ASN A 63 6.75 0.32 -3.11
C ASN A 63 7.78 1.42 -3.34
N LEU A 64 7.88 2.43 -2.47
CA LEU A 64 9.00 3.39 -2.52
C LEU A 64 10.35 2.69 -2.27
N ALA A 65 10.42 1.74 -1.34
CA ALA A 65 11.64 0.95 -1.13
C ALA A 65 12.02 0.12 -2.37
N THR A 66 11.04 -0.55 -2.99
CA THR A 66 11.23 -1.29 -4.25
C THR A 66 11.65 -0.36 -5.40
N LEU A 67 11.07 0.84 -5.47
CA LEU A 67 11.43 1.87 -6.45
C LEU A 67 12.89 2.34 -6.29
N TYR A 68 13.38 2.49 -5.06
CA TYR A 68 14.79 2.84 -4.81
C TYR A 68 15.74 1.70 -5.17
N GLN A 69 15.34 0.43 -5.01
CA GLN A 69 16.11 -0.70 -5.52
C GLN A 69 16.15 -0.70 -7.06
N LEU A 70 15.03 -0.36 -7.70
CA LEU A 70 14.97 -0.21 -9.16
C LEU A 70 15.92 0.90 -9.64
N MET A 71 15.95 2.03 -8.93
CA MET A 71 16.86 3.16 -9.22
C MET A 71 18.33 2.73 -9.17
N ASP A 72 18.77 2.08 -8.09
CA ASP A 72 20.15 1.59 -7.95
C ASP A 72 20.53 0.65 -9.11
N LYS A 73 19.65 -0.30 -9.44
CA LYS A 73 19.87 -1.20 -10.58
C LYS A 73 19.95 -0.46 -11.92
N LEU A 74 19.06 0.50 -12.15
CA LEU A 74 19.05 1.27 -13.39
C LEU A 74 20.32 2.12 -13.52
N TYR A 75 20.81 2.74 -12.45
CA TYR A 75 22.07 3.49 -12.50
C TYR A 75 23.28 2.59 -12.71
N LYS A 76 23.34 1.42 -12.07
CA LYS A 76 24.41 0.43 -12.31
C LYS A 76 24.44 -0.02 -13.78
N ARG A 77 23.27 -0.20 -14.39
CA ARG A 77 23.15 -0.60 -15.81
C ARG A 77 23.37 0.58 -16.77
N ASN A 78 23.12 1.81 -16.32
CA ASN A 78 23.22 3.04 -17.10
C ASN A 78 24.08 4.10 -16.38
N PRO A 79 25.39 3.86 -16.20
CA PRO A 79 26.24 4.72 -15.35
C PRO A 79 26.46 6.13 -15.90
N SER A 80 26.12 6.39 -17.18
CA SER A 80 26.14 7.73 -17.75
C SER A 80 25.02 8.62 -17.20
N GLN A 81 23.93 8.05 -16.71
CA GLN A 81 22.73 8.80 -16.34
C GLN A 81 22.92 9.57 -15.04
N TRP A 82 23.45 8.94 -13.97
CA TRP A 82 23.71 9.66 -12.72
C TRP A 82 24.73 10.78 -12.89
N LYS A 83 25.67 10.67 -13.85
CA LYS A 83 26.64 11.73 -14.15
C LYS A 83 25.98 12.99 -14.70
N LYS A 84 24.87 12.85 -15.45
CA LYS A 84 24.09 13.97 -15.98
C LYS A 84 23.35 14.75 -14.90
N SER A 85 23.15 14.17 -13.72
CA SER A 85 22.54 14.87 -12.58
C SER A 85 23.48 15.90 -11.90
N GLY A 86 24.75 15.96 -12.30
CA GLY A 86 25.77 16.77 -11.63
C GLY A 86 26.08 16.29 -10.21
N ALA A 87 25.75 15.05 -9.87
CA ALA A 87 26.13 14.43 -8.60
C ALA A 87 27.59 13.95 -8.62
N THR A 88 28.25 14.01 -7.47
CA THR A 88 29.64 13.53 -7.31
C THR A 88 29.75 12.00 -7.26
N SER A 89 28.65 11.29 -7.03
CA SER A 89 28.58 9.83 -7.03
C SER A 89 27.16 9.34 -7.31
N GLN A 90 27.02 8.05 -7.66
CA GLN A 90 25.72 7.39 -7.81
C GLN A 90 24.88 7.52 -6.53
N ALA A 91 25.46 7.22 -5.36
CA ALA A 91 24.77 7.33 -4.07
C ALA A 91 24.26 8.76 -3.79
N ARG A 92 24.99 9.80 -4.26
CA ARG A 92 24.54 11.19 -4.14
C ARG A 92 23.41 11.52 -5.11
N ALA A 93 23.40 10.97 -6.32
CA ALA A 93 22.27 11.11 -7.24
C ALA A 93 21.01 10.44 -6.65
N GLU A 94 21.14 9.21 -6.15
CA GLU A 94 20.06 8.47 -5.50
C GLU A 94 19.48 9.22 -4.29
N ALA A 95 20.35 9.73 -3.42
CA ALA A 95 19.93 10.48 -2.23
C ALA A 95 19.13 11.75 -2.61
N ARG A 96 19.54 12.46 -3.67
CA ARG A 96 18.82 13.64 -4.17
C ARG A 96 17.43 13.28 -4.66
N VAL A 97 17.30 12.22 -5.46
CA VAL A 97 16.00 11.76 -5.99
C VAL A 97 15.08 11.30 -4.85
N LYS A 98 15.60 10.50 -3.92
CA LYS A 98 14.87 10.05 -2.72
C LYS A 98 14.38 11.22 -1.89
N GLN A 99 15.25 12.20 -1.62
CA GLN A 99 14.88 13.40 -0.88
C GLN A 99 13.77 14.18 -1.59
N ALA A 100 13.88 14.36 -2.92
CA ALA A 100 12.87 15.07 -3.71
C ALA A 100 11.48 14.40 -3.60
N ILE A 101 11.42 13.07 -3.69
CA ILE A 101 10.16 12.30 -3.54
C ILE A 101 9.61 12.44 -2.12
N GLU A 102 10.44 12.17 -1.10
CA GLU A 102 10.00 12.12 0.31
C GLU A 102 9.58 13.49 0.86
N THR A 103 10.22 14.56 0.37
CA THR A 103 9.90 15.94 0.76
C THR A 103 8.97 16.64 -0.21
N ARG A 104 8.51 15.94 -1.26
CA ARG A 104 7.63 16.48 -2.32
C ARG A 104 8.19 17.74 -2.98
N GLN A 105 9.51 17.82 -3.10
CA GLN A 105 10.21 18.92 -3.75
C GLN A 105 10.42 18.61 -5.23
N PRO A 106 10.43 19.63 -6.11
CA PRO A 106 10.77 19.45 -7.52
C PRO A 106 12.22 18.98 -7.66
N LEU A 107 12.45 18.02 -8.56
CA LEU A 107 13.81 17.67 -8.94
C LEU A 107 14.38 18.79 -9.85
N PRO A 108 15.61 19.29 -9.60
CA PRO A 108 16.21 20.32 -10.42
C PRO A 108 16.32 19.92 -11.90
N GLY A 109 16.08 20.87 -12.80
CA GLY A 109 16.19 20.65 -14.26
C GLY A 109 14.95 20.03 -14.92
N LEU A 110 13.83 19.89 -14.19
CA LEU A 110 12.56 19.40 -14.74
C LEU A 110 11.50 20.49 -14.97
N ASP A 111 11.82 21.77 -14.77
CA ASP A 111 10.87 22.89 -14.90
C ASP A 111 9.54 22.68 -14.14
N GLY A 112 9.62 22.03 -12.98
CA GLY A 112 8.45 21.73 -12.14
C GLY A 112 7.59 20.56 -12.64
N GLN A 113 7.99 19.85 -13.71
CA GLN A 113 7.31 18.64 -14.15
C GLN A 113 7.42 17.55 -13.08
N ARG A 114 6.27 16.95 -12.75
CA ARG A 114 6.12 15.88 -11.76
C ARG A 114 5.24 14.77 -12.31
N ASP A 115 5.12 13.67 -11.57
CA ASP A 115 4.20 12.58 -11.88
C ASP A 115 4.39 12.10 -13.34
N ILE A 116 3.31 11.83 -14.06
CA ILE A 116 3.27 11.40 -15.46
C ILE A 116 4.09 12.32 -16.39
N ALA A 117 4.10 13.64 -16.14
CA ALA A 117 4.86 14.58 -16.98
C ALA A 117 6.37 14.31 -16.88
N ALA A 118 6.89 14.08 -15.67
CA ALA A 118 8.28 13.71 -15.47
C ALA A 118 8.59 12.34 -16.10
N MET A 119 7.70 11.35 -15.96
CA MET A 119 7.89 10.04 -16.61
C MET A 119 7.96 10.17 -18.14
N THR A 120 7.10 11.00 -18.72
CA THR A 120 7.05 11.28 -20.16
C THR A 120 8.34 11.94 -20.62
N LEU A 121 8.82 12.96 -19.90
CA LEU A 121 10.08 13.64 -20.17
C LEU A 121 11.28 12.68 -20.10
N ALA A 122 11.32 11.80 -19.11
CA ALA A 122 12.40 10.81 -18.96
C ALA A 122 12.53 9.87 -20.16
N LEU A 123 11.43 9.62 -20.87
CA LEU A 123 11.33 8.73 -22.02
C LEU A 123 11.26 9.49 -23.37
N ASP A 124 11.35 10.81 -23.35
CA ASP A 124 11.42 11.64 -24.55
C ASP A 124 12.81 11.53 -25.20
N THR A 125 12.89 11.21 -26.49
CA THR A 125 14.17 11.02 -27.20
C THR A 125 15.07 12.26 -27.24
N THR A 126 14.51 13.47 -27.08
CA THR A 126 15.23 14.75 -27.06
C THR A 126 15.76 15.10 -25.67
N TYR A 127 15.28 14.43 -24.62
CA TYR A 127 15.68 14.74 -23.25
C TYR A 127 17.15 14.39 -22.97
N ALA A 128 17.93 15.39 -22.59
CA ALA A 128 19.36 15.27 -22.34
C ALA A 128 19.73 15.03 -20.87
N GLY A 129 18.78 15.19 -19.95
CA GLY A 129 19.01 15.06 -18.51
C GLY A 129 19.17 13.63 -18.02
N ASP A 130 19.21 13.48 -16.69
CA ASP A 130 19.27 12.17 -16.03
C ASP A 130 17.93 11.43 -16.17
N ARG A 131 17.84 10.54 -17.16
CA ARG A 131 16.62 9.77 -17.45
C ARG A 131 16.22 8.85 -16.30
N VAL A 132 17.20 8.26 -15.60
CA VAL A 132 16.90 7.35 -14.48
C VAL A 132 16.33 8.15 -13.32
N GLY A 133 17.01 9.22 -12.90
CA GLY A 133 16.54 10.06 -11.81
C GLY A 133 15.18 10.68 -12.09
N THR A 134 14.96 11.13 -13.33
CA THR A 134 13.68 11.72 -13.77
C THR A 134 12.55 10.70 -13.77
N LEU A 135 12.79 9.49 -14.28
CA LEU A 135 11.77 8.43 -14.32
C LEU A 135 11.37 7.98 -12.91
N ILE A 136 12.37 7.76 -12.04
CA ILE A 136 12.17 7.36 -10.65
C ILE A 136 11.46 8.46 -9.87
N TYR A 137 11.84 9.73 -10.08
CA TYR A 137 11.14 10.87 -9.50
C TYR A 137 9.66 10.91 -9.92
N GLY A 138 9.36 10.77 -11.21
CA GLY A 138 7.99 10.72 -11.71
C GLY A 138 7.16 9.59 -11.11
N LEU A 139 7.69 8.37 -11.09
CA LEU A 139 7.03 7.21 -10.47
C LEU A 139 6.80 7.40 -8.96
N GLY A 140 7.80 7.88 -8.23
CA GLY A 140 7.70 8.10 -6.80
C GLY A 140 6.69 9.20 -6.46
N ASP A 141 6.74 10.32 -7.18
CA ASP A 141 5.79 11.42 -7.00
C ASP A 141 4.35 10.99 -7.33
N MET A 142 4.15 10.20 -8.39
CA MET A 142 2.87 9.60 -8.75
C MET A 142 2.32 8.72 -7.63
N LEU A 143 3.13 7.80 -7.09
CA LEU A 143 2.71 6.88 -6.03
C LEU A 143 2.27 7.66 -4.77
N VAL A 144 3.00 8.73 -4.42
CA VAL A 144 2.62 9.61 -3.30
C VAL A 144 1.35 10.41 -3.62
N THR A 145 1.21 10.91 -4.85
CA THR A 145 0.01 11.63 -5.31
C THR A 145 -1.23 10.74 -5.30
N ALA A 146 -1.11 9.47 -5.70
CA ALA A 146 -2.21 8.49 -5.66
C ALA A 146 -2.72 8.24 -4.23
N HIS A 147 -1.86 8.41 -3.23
CA HIS A 147 -2.17 8.32 -1.79
C HIS A 147 -2.46 9.69 -1.17
N GLY A 148 -2.99 10.64 -1.94
CA GLY A 148 -3.41 11.94 -1.41
C GLY A 148 -2.25 12.87 -1.06
N GLY A 149 -1.07 12.65 -1.64
CA GLY A 149 0.13 13.46 -1.39
C GLY A 149 0.83 13.11 -0.08
N LYS A 150 0.51 11.98 0.55
CA LYS A 150 1.05 11.55 1.83
C LYS A 150 1.74 10.21 1.70
N THR A 151 2.87 10.05 2.38
CA THR A 151 3.55 8.76 2.58
C THR A 151 3.06 8.02 3.84
N ARG A 152 2.18 8.66 4.61
CA ARG A 152 1.50 8.09 5.77
C ARG A 152 0.08 8.64 5.89
N LEU A 153 -0.87 7.74 5.94
CA LEU A 153 -2.30 7.96 6.10
C LEU A 153 -2.69 7.70 7.56
N TYR A 154 -3.48 8.60 8.11
CA TYR A 154 -4.05 8.54 9.47
C TYR A 154 -5.55 8.26 9.42
N LEU A 155 -6.20 8.03 10.57
CA LEU A 155 -7.62 7.65 10.67
C LEU A 155 -8.61 8.36 9.72
N ILE A 156 -8.46 9.68 9.52
CA ILE A 156 -9.37 10.49 8.69
C ILE A 156 -9.06 10.45 7.19
N ASP A 157 -7.91 9.88 6.83
CA ASP A 157 -7.49 9.81 5.43
C ASP A 157 -8.19 8.67 4.71
N GLY A 158 -8.68 8.97 3.50
CA GLY A 158 -9.23 8.00 2.55
C GLY A 158 -8.23 7.70 1.43
N VAL A 159 -8.38 6.54 0.83
CA VAL A 159 -7.61 6.13 -0.36
C VAL A 159 -8.57 6.06 -1.53
N ASP A 160 -8.34 6.87 -2.57
CA ASP A 160 -9.14 6.82 -3.80
C ASP A 160 -8.73 5.59 -4.61
N ALA A 161 -9.60 4.58 -4.63
CA ALA A 161 -9.34 3.31 -5.30
C ALA A 161 -9.00 3.48 -6.79
N GLN A 162 -9.68 4.41 -7.48
CA GLN A 162 -9.44 4.63 -8.90
C GLN A 162 -8.08 5.28 -9.15
N ARG A 163 -7.66 6.22 -8.29
CA ARG A 163 -6.32 6.83 -8.40
C ARG A 163 -5.22 5.81 -8.17
N VAL A 164 -5.37 4.94 -7.18
CA VAL A 164 -4.38 3.88 -6.89
C VAL A 164 -4.34 2.86 -8.03
N TYR A 165 -5.50 2.45 -8.58
CA TYR A 165 -5.56 1.59 -9.76
C TYR A 165 -4.87 2.22 -10.97
N ASN A 166 -5.12 3.50 -11.24
CA ASN A 166 -4.47 4.23 -12.33
C ASN A 166 -2.96 4.30 -12.14
N ALA A 167 -2.48 4.47 -10.90
CA ALA A 167 -1.05 4.43 -10.59
C ALA A 167 -0.46 3.05 -10.92
N ALA A 168 -1.12 1.95 -10.57
CA ALA A 168 -0.68 0.60 -10.94
C ALA A 168 -0.56 0.42 -12.46
N ARG A 169 -1.57 0.88 -13.21
CA ARG A 169 -1.53 0.87 -14.70
C ARG A 169 -0.39 1.73 -15.24
N ASN A 170 -0.14 2.89 -14.66
CA ASN A 170 0.97 3.75 -15.08
C ASN A 170 2.34 3.13 -14.81
N VAL A 171 2.50 2.37 -13.71
CA VAL A 171 3.72 1.58 -13.45
C VAL A 171 3.90 0.51 -14.53
N GLU A 172 2.84 -0.20 -14.90
CA GLU A 172 2.85 -1.21 -15.98
C GLU A 172 3.19 -0.59 -17.34
N ILE A 173 2.53 0.52 -17.70
CA ILE A 173 2.81 1.25 -18.94
C ILE A 173 4.26 1.73 -18.97
N THR A 174 4.79 2.21 -17.85
CA THR A 174 6.18 2.65 -17.73
C THR A 174 7.15 1.50 -17.96
N MET A 175 6.88 0.33 -17.37
CA MET A 175 7.67 -0.89 -17.61
C MET A 175 7.67 -1.25 -19.11
N TRP A 176 6.51 -1.23 -19.75
CA TRP A 176 6.39 -1.50 -21.18
C TRP A 176 7.14 -0.46 -22.04
N MET A 177 7.00 0.83 -21.74
CA MET A 177 7.70 1.89 -22.47
C MET A 177 9.22 1.79 -22.29
N LEU A 178 9.70 1.43 -21.10
CA LEU A 178 11.12 1.24 -20.83
C LEU A 178 11.73 0.13 -21.70
N ALA A 179 10.98 -0.93 -21.95
CA ALA A 179 11.39 -2.04 -22.82
C ALA A 179 11.32 -1.68 -24.32
N GLN A 180 10.35 -0.85 -24.71
CA GLN A 180 10.06 -0.59 -26.12
C GLN A 180 10.72 0.67 -26.70
N ARG A 181 10.96 1.71 -25.89
CA ARG A 181 11.47 3.00 -26.37
C ARG A 181 12.94 2.94 -26.73
N LYS A 182 13.23 3.33 -27.97
CA LYS A 182 14.58 3.38 -28.54
C LYS A 182 14.97 4.80 -28.94
N GLY A 183 16.25 5.09 -28.86
CA GLY A 183 16.87 6.31 -29.38
C GLY A 183 17.00 6.28 -30.90
N LYS A 184 17.56 7.38 -31.44
CA LYS A 184 17.81 7.53 -32.89
C LYS A 184 18.81 6.50 -33.44
N ASP A 185 19.66 5.97 -32.58
CA ASP A 185 20.64 4.91 -32.83
C ASP A 185 20.03 3.50 -32.78
N GLY A 186 18.72 3.37 -32.53
CA GLY A 186 18.02 2.10 -32.40
C GLY A 186 18.29 1.37 -31.07
N GLN A 187 19.07 1.98 -30.17
CA GLN A 187 19.37 1.43 -28.85
C GLN A 187 18.29 1.81 -27.83
N PRO A 188 18.02 1.01 -26.79
CA PRO A 188 17.11 1.38 -25.72
C PRO A 188 17.52 2.72 -25.06
N LEU A 189 16.55 3.57 -24.72
CA LEU A 189 16.84 4.84 -24.01
C LEU A 189 17.47 4.61 -22.63
N LEU A 190 17.07 3.50 -21.99
CA LEU A 190 17.63 2.99 -20.75
C LEU A 190 17.73 1.46 -20.86
N VAL A 191 18.92 0.93 -20.61
CA VAL A 191 19.14 -0.51 -20.56
C VAL A 191 18.57 -1.05 -19.25
N SER A 192 17.66 -2.02 -19.33
CA SER A 192 17.01 -2.63 -18.17
C SER A 192 17.12 -4.15 -18.22
N ASN A 193 16.06 -4.85 -18.65
CA ASN A 193 16.09 -6.29 -18.85
C ASN A 193 17.01 -6.67 -20.01
N GLU A 194 17.49 -7.90 -19.96
CA GLU A 194 18.26 -8.52 -21.03
C GLU A 194 17.66 -9.88 -21.34
N LEU A 195 17.27 -10.08 -22.60
CA LEU A 195 17.05 -11.40 -23.18
C LEU A 195 18.07 -11.56 -24.30
N SER A 196 19.19 -12.22 -24.00
CA SER A 196 20.23 -12.54 -24.98
C SER A 196 20.53 -14.05 -24.94
N GLU A 197 21.22 -14.57 -25.96
CA GLU A 197 21.70 -15.96 -25.96
C GLU A 197 22.64 -16.24 -24.78
N SER A 198 23.36 -15.21 -24.31
CA SER A 198 24.26 -15.24 -23.16
C SER A 198 23.56 -15.21 -21.80
N GLY A 199 22.25 -14.96 -21.72
CA GLY A 199 21.50 -15.02 -20.48
C GLY A 199 20.22 -14.19 -20.45
N ARG A 200 19.42 -14.41 -19.41
CA ARG A 200 18.12 -13.76 -19.21
C ARG A 200 18.07 -13.07 -17.85
N ASN A 201 17.98 -11.74 -17.86
CA ASN A 201 17.85 -10.91 -16.66
C ASN A 201 16.46 -10.26 -16.63
N LEU A 202 15.54 -10.88 -15.88
CA LEU A 202 14.17 -10.37 -15.63
C LEU A 202 14.07 -9.70 -14.26
N SER A 203 15.20 -9.25 -13.70
CA SER A 203 15.24 -8.75 -12.33
C SER A 203 14.65 -7.34 -12.20
N PHE A 204 14.45 -6.60 -13.30
CA PHE A 204 13.71 -5.33 -13.32
C PHE A 204 12.21 -5.58 -13.41
N GLU A 205 11.79 -6.47 -14.31
CA GLU A 205 10.40 -6.95 -14.42
C GLU A 205 9.84 -7.42 -13.08
N ARG A 206 10.63 -8.17 -12.30
CA ARG A 206 10.22 -8.61 -10.95
C ARG A 206 9.95 -7.42 -10.01
N LEU A 207 10.76 -6.35 -10.07
CA LEU A 207 10.55 -5.17 -9.23
C LEU A 207 9.29 -4.39 -9.66
N PHE A 208 9.08 -4.22 -10.97
CA PHE A 208 7.85 -3.62 -11.50
C PHE A 208 6.61 -4.43 -11.13
N GLY A 209 6.62 -5.74 -11.38
CA GLY A 209 5.50 -6.63 -11.04
C GLY A 209 5.19 -6.66 -9.53
N THR A 210 6.21 -6.55 -8.68
CA THR A 210 6.02 -6.42 -7.23
C THR A 210 5.27 -5.13 -6.88
N MET A 211 5.63 -4.00 -7.50
CA MET A 211 4.95 -2.72 -7.27
C MET A 211 3.51 -2.76 -7.79
N ILE A 212 3.31 -3.24 -9.02
CA ILE A 212 1.98 -3.37 -9.65
C ILE A 212 1.05 -4.19 -8.76
N GLY A 213 1.47 -5.40 -8.36
CA GLY A 213 0.62 -6.30 -7.57
C GLY A 213 0.24 -5.73 -6.19
N ARG A 214 1.16 -5.03 -5.51
CA ARG A 214 0.84 -4.38 -4.24
C ARG A 214 -0.13 -3.21 -4.42
N THR A 215 0.09 -2.39 -5.45
CA THR A 215 -0.74 -1.22 -5.74
C THR A 215 -2.15 -1.65 -6.15
N ASP A 216 -2.28 -2.66 -7.01
CA ASP A 216 -3.57 -3.25 -7.41
C ASP A 216 -4.34 -3.80 -6.22
N LEU A 217 -3.68 -4.56 -5.35
CA LEU A 217 -4.33 -5.13 -4.17
C LEU A 217 -4.89 -4.04 -3.26
N VAL A 218 -4.17 -2.93 -3.06
CA VAL A 218 -4.66 -1.79 -2.28
C VAL A 218 -5.82 -1.09 -2.98
N ALA A 219 -5.80 -0.97 -4.31
CA ALA A 219 -6.93 -0.42 -5.06
C ALA A 219 -8.21 -1.26 -4.89
N GLU A 220 -8.11 -2.58 -5.05
CA GLU A 220 -9.24 -3.51 -4.86
C GLU A 220 -9.75 -3.47 -3.42
N PHE A 221 -8.84 -3.49 -2.45
CA PHE A 221 -9.18 -3.41 -1.03
C PHE A 221 -9.88 -2.08 -0.67
N ALA A 222 -9.39 -0.96 -1.20
CA ALA A 222 -10.01 0.35 -1.01
C ALA A 222 -11.42 0.38 -1.63
N ALA A 223 -11.60 -0.15 -2.85
CA ALA A 223 -12.92 -0.23 -3.50
C ALA A 223 -13.92 -1.05 -2.67
N GLU A 224 -13.49 -2.20 -2.16
CA GLU A 224 -14.33 -3.07 -1.34
C GLU A 224 -14.73 -2.41 0.00
N LYS A 225 -13.81 -1.64 0.61
CA LYS A 225 -14.13 -0.84 1.80
C LYS A 225 -15.28 0.12 1.54
N TYR A 226 -15.23 0.91 0.45
CA TYR A 226 -16.31 1.86 0.14
C TYR A 226 -17.64 1.14 -0.10
N ARG A 227 -17.62 0.01 -0.82
CA ARG A 227 -18.81 -0.81 -1.06
C ARG A 227 -19.41 -1.32 0.25
N ARG A 228 -18.58 -1.86 1.17
CA ARG A 228 -19.02 -2.37 2.48
C ARG A 228 -19.46 -1.25 3.42
N SER A 229 -18.78 -0.11 3.43
CA SER A 229 -19.20 1.06 4.21
C SER A 229 -20.57 1.58 3.75
N ALA A 230 -20.82 1.63 2.44
CA ALA A 230 -22.13 2.00 1.89
C ALA A 230 -23.22 0.98 2.27
N ILE A 231 -22.94 -0.32 2.14
CA ILE A 231 -23.89 -1.38 2.53
C ILE A 231 -24.18 -1.36 4.04
N ASN A 232 -23.14 -1.27 4.88
CA ASN A 232 -23.29 -1.19 6.33
C ASN A 232 -24.06 0.06 6.74
N TYR A 233 -23.81 1.21 6.11
CA TYR A 233 -24.57 2.43 6.35
C TYR A 233 -26.06 2.24 6.00
N VAL A 234 -26.37 1.65 4.85
CA VAL A 234 -27.74 1.33 4.45
C VAL A 234 -28.37 0.33 5.42
N GLN A 235 -27.66 -0.71 5.85
CA GLN A 235 -28.15 -1.69 6.83
C GLN A 235 -28.32 -1.11 8.23
N SER A 236 -27.45 -0.20 8.68
CA SER A 236 -27.60 0.51 9.95
C SER A 236 -28.73 1.54 9.89
N PHE A 237 -28.95 2.18 8.74
CA PHE A 237 -30.05 3.12 8.52
C PHE A 237 -31.41 2.40 8.42
N LEU A 238 -31.48 1.30 7.66
CA LEU A 238 -32.69 0.49 7.50
C LEU A 238 -32.95 -0.44 8.69
N GLY A 239 -31.92 -0.94 9.37
CA GLY A 239 -32.05 -1.83 10.52
C GLY A 239 -32.15 -1.10 11.87
N GLY A 240 -31.62 0.13 11.97
CA GLY A 240 -31.63 0.94 13.19
C GLY A 240 -32.95 1.68 13.46
N GLN A 241 -33.81 1.84 12.45
CA GLN A 241 -35.13 2.46 12.58
C GLN A 241 -36.23 1.47 13.02
N PHE A 242 -35.97 0.16 13.06
CA PHE A 242 -37.00 -0.86 13.32
C PHE A 242 -36.85 -1.64 14.63
N LEU A 243 -35.92 -1.27 15.51
CA LEU A 243 -35.77 -1.90 16.84
C LEU A 243 -35.75 -0.87 17.97
N GLN A 244 -36.67 0.09 17.93
CA GLN A 244 -36.99 0.92 19.10
C GLN A 244 -38.32 0.48 19.70
N PHE A 245 -38.25 -0.59 20.52
CA PHE A 245 -39.25 -1.05 21.49
C PHE A 245 -40.25 -2.12 21.02
N LEU A 246 -40.23 -3.25 21.73
CA LEU A 246 -41.44 -4.06 21.95
C LEU A 246 -42.05 -3.60 23.28
N PRO A 247 -43.38 -3.39 23.37
CA PRO A 247 -44.02 -2.92 24.60
C PRO A 247 -43.82 -3.93 25.74
N VAL A 248 -43.34 -3.45 26.90
CA VAL A 248 -43.06 -4.26 28.11
C VAL A 248 -44.29 -4.35 29.05
N GLN A 249 -45.45 -3.84 28.64
CA GLN A 249 -46.71 -3.99 29.36
C GLN A 249 -47.83 -4.29 28.37
N SER A 250 -48.55 -5.41 28.53
CA SER A 250 -49.95 -5.42 28.12
C SER A 250 -50.66 -4.38 28.98
N LEU A 251 -51.36 -3.44 28.36
CA LEU A 251 -52.29 -2.57 29.08
C LEU A 251 -53.30 -3.46 29.79
N SER A 252 -53.14 -3.58 31.10
CA SER A 252 -54.13 -4.10 32.03
C SER A 252 -55.21 -3.03 32.23
N GLY A 253 -56.49 -3.42 32.25
CA GLY A 253 -57.54 -2.50 32.67
C GLY A 253 -58.94 -2.85 32.19
N ALA A 254 -59.69 -3.51 33.08
CA ALA A 254 -61.10 -3.83 33.01
C ALA A 254 -62.05 -2.65 32.67
N ALA A 255 -63.16 -2.96 31.98
CA ALA A 255 -64.55 -2.67 32.37
C ALA A 255 -65.47 -3.21 31.25
N SER A 256 -66.36 -4.17 31.50
CA SER A 256 -67.69 -3.89 32.04
C SER A 256 -68.34 -5.18 32.55
N ALA A 257 -68.81 -5.16 33.79
CA ALA A 257 -69.80 -6.09 34.31
C ALA A 257 -71.20 -5.69 33.82
N ALA A 258 -72.00 -6.65 33.34
CA ALA A 258 -73.46 -6.75 33.55
C ALA A 258 -74.05 -7.88 32.69
N GLN A 259 -74.78 -8.77 33.39
CA GLN A 259 -75.62 -9.91 32.96
C GLN A 259 -74.90 -11.26 32.78
#